data_AF-A0A6N7Z6E5-F1
#
_entry.id   AF-A0A6N7Z6E5-F1
#
_cell.length_a   1.000
_cell.length_b   1.000
_cell.length_c   1.000
_cell.angle_alpha   90.00
_cell.angle_beta   90.00
_cell.angle_gamma   90.00
#
_symmetry.space_group_name_H-M   'P 1'
#
loop_
_entity.id
_entity.type
_entity.pdbx_description
1 polymer ?
#
loop_
_entity_poly.entity_id
_entity_poly.type
_entity_poly.pdbx_seq_one_letter_code
_entity_poly.pdbx_strand_id
1 'polypeptide(L)'
;MQKVVDYIEERRKSYENHDFFSRLLANESLPAEKRLAWGPSVVPFIMGYSDLNKYVFRKEEGGAQSDQLQVLLNAHTYEEDFHWQWMLTDLEKLEADKVMPLSDTARVLWGADFKHSRRLCLELAALAAAAPTYAVFAMVESIEAVSITIFRHCQGITLRDGRECEFFGTKHYLAEASHGIKSPEVEEERLPSLDATQRTEAIRMVDRVFSLFDDWSAALLRLALENGDHNRRYERMIQESKDLLPEAETAAAAAFH
;
A
#
# COMPACT_ATOMS: atom_id res chain seq x y z
N MET A 1 24.67 -2.35 -1.81
CA MET A 1 23.29 -1.86 -1.71
C MET A 1 23.09 -0.57 -2.49
N GLN A 2 23.99 0.42 -2.39
CA GLN A 2 23.84 1.74 -3.05
C GLN A 2 23.29 1.73 -4.49
N LYS A 3 23.85 0.90 -5.39
CA LYS A 3 23.35 0.81 -6.78
C LYS A 3 21.87 0.38 -6.89
N VAL A 4 21.38 -0.40 -5.94
CA VAL A 4 19.97 -0.81 -5.88
C VAL A 4 19.13 0.38 -5.41
N VAL A 5 19.59 1.13 -4.41
CA VAL A 5 18.94 2.37 -3.93
C VAL A 5 18.83 3.41 -5.04
N ASP A 6 19.92 3.61 -5.79
CA ASP A 6 19.91 4.52 -6.95
C ASP A 6 18.90 4.07 -8.01
N TYR A 7 18.77 2.76 -8.21
CA TYR A 7 17.79 2.19 -9.13
C TYR A 7 16.35 2.34 -8.62
N ILE A 8 16.10 2.18 -7.32
CA ILE A 8 14.80 2.45 -6.69
C ILE A 8 14.40 3.91 -6.96
N GLU A 9 15.31 4.85 -6.80
CA GLU A 9 15.05 6.27 -7.08
C GLU A 9 14.74 6.53 -8.57
N GLU A 10 15.40 5.83 -9.50
CA GLU A 10 15.07 5.88 -10.92
C GLU A 10 13.64 5.36 -11.17
N ARG A 11 13.30 4.20 -10.61
CA ARG A 11 11.95 3.61 -10.72
C ARG A 11 10.88 4.49 -10.10
N ARG A 12 11.18 5.12 -8.95
CA ARG A 12 10.32 6.11 -8.29
C ARG A 12 9.99 7.27 -9.22
N LYS A 13 11.01 7.90 -9.83
CA LYS A 13 10.81 8.99 -10.80
C LYS A 13 9.97 8.57 -12.00
N SER A 14 10.13 7.34 -12.48
CA SER A 14 9.26 6.80 -13.53
C SER A 14 7.81 6.69 -13.04
N TYR A 15 7.62 6.15 -11.83
CA TYR A 15 6.31 5.94 -11.22
C TYR A 15 5.56 7.26 -10.94
N GLU A 16 6.26 8.37 -10.67
CA GLU A 16 5.64 9.71 -10.52
C GLU A 16 4.80 10.14 -11.73
N ASN A 17 5.07 9.59 -12.93
CA ASN A 17 4.33 9.90 -14.15
C ASN A 17 3.07 9.06 -14.33
N HIS A 18 2.73 8.19 -13.38
CA HIS A 18 1.58 7.31 -13.48
C HIS A 18 0.26 8.10 -13.53
N ASP A 19 -0.69 7.62 -14.34
CA ASP A 19 -2.00 8.26 -14.60
C ASP A 19 -2.82 8.51 -13.32
N PHE A 20 -2.61 7.68 -12.29
CA PHE A 20 -3.22 7.88 -10.96
C PHE A 20 -2.90 9.26 -10.37
N PHE A 21 -1.67 9.74 -10.58
CA PHE A 21 -1.26 11.05 -10.10
C PHE A 21 -1.86 12.16 -10.98
N SER A 22 -1.59 12.11 -12.29
CA SER A 22 -1.93 13.21 -13.20
C SER A 22 -3.45 13.36 -13.43
N ARG A 23 -4.21 12.27 -13.51
CA ARG A 23 -5.63 12.29 -13.87
C ARG A 23 -6.56 12.37 -12.68
N LEU A 24 -6.11 11.96 -11.50
CA LEU A 24 -6.90 11.94 -10.27
C LEU A 24 -6.30 12.85 -9.21
N LEU A 25 -5.14 12.51 -8.64
CA LEU A 25 -4.64 13.24 -7.47
C LEU A 25 -4.27 14.69 -7.77
N ALA A 26 -3.68 15.01 -8.92
CA ALA A 26 -3.32 16.38 -9.32
C ALA A 26 -4.46 17.14 -10.02
N ASN A 27 -5.61 16.50 -10.23
CA ASN A 27 -6.70 17.09 -11.00
C ASN A 27 -7.60 17.97 -10.11
N GLU A 28 -7.28 19.26 -10.04
CA GLU A 28 -8.02 20.25 -9.24
C GLU A 28 -9.45 20.54 -9.76
N SER A 29 -9.81 20.08 -10.96
CA SER A 29 -11.21 20.16 -11.41
C SER A 29 -12.11 19.14 -10.70
N LEU A 30 -11.52 18.14 -10.02
CA LEU A 30 -12.24 17.18 -9.20
C LEU A 30 -12.33 17.67 -7.75
N PRO A 31 -13.50 17.52 -7.09
CA PRO A 31 -13.59 17.73 -5.64
C PRO A 31 -12.61 16.83 -4.88
N ALA A 32 -12.11 17.30 -3.73
CA ALA A 32 -11.17 16.57 -2.89
C ALA A 32 -11.68 15.17 -2.51
N GLU A 33 -12.97 15.02 -2.19
CA GLU A 33 -13.56 13.72 -1.87
C GLU A 33 -13.46 12.74 -3.05
N LYS A 34 -13.58 13.26 -4.28
CA LYS A 34 -13.45 12.46 -5.49
C LYS A 34 -12.00 12.04 -5.71
N ARG A 35 -11.04 12.95 -5.48
CA ARG A 35 -9.60 12.68 -5.55
C ARG A 35 -9.16 11.60 -4.55
N LEU A 36 -9.88 11.48 -3.43
CA LEU A 36 -9.62 10.51 -2.36
C LEU A 36 -10.61 9.33 -2.28
N ALA A 37 -11.52 9.18 -3.25
CA ALA A 37 -12.59 8.16 -3.21
C ALA A 37 -12.10 6.69 -3.25
N TRP A 38 -10.82 6.50 -3.58
CA TRP A 38 -10.13 5.21 -3.53
C TRP A 38 -9.72 4.83 -2.10
N GLY A 39 -9.57 5.78 -1.17
CA GLY A 39 -9.01 5.56 0.17
C GLY A 39 -9.56 4.35 0.91
N PRO A 40 -10.89 4.14 1.01
CA PRO A 40 -11.41 2.97 1.73
C PRO A 40 -10.99 1.64 1.12
N SER A 41 -10.81 1.58 -0.21
CA SER A 41 -10.42 0.33 -0.88
C SER A 41 -9.02 -0.15 -0.55
N VAL A 42 -8.19 0.71 0.07
CA VAL A 42 -6.83 0.36 0.47
C VAL A 42 -6.74 -0.19 1.89
N VAL A 43 -7.82 -0.17 2.67
CA VAL A 43 -7.86 -0.71 4.05
C VAL A 43 -7.20 -2.09 4.15
N PRO A 44 -7.48 -3.08 3.28
CA PRO A 44 -6.85 -4.39 3.41
C PRO A 44 -5.33 -4.36 3.23
N PHE A 45 -4.80 -3.44 2.42
CA PHE A 45 -3.36 -3.27 2.27
C PHE A 45 -2.77 -2.56 3.49
N ILE A 46 -3.36 -1.45 3.96
CA ILE A 46 -2.81 -0.70 5.10
C ILE A 46 -2.81 -1.53 6.39
N MET A 47 -3.91 -2.23 6.66
CA MET A 47 -3.98 -3.14 7.81
C MET A 47 -3.00 -4.31 7.64
N GLY A 48 -2.94 -4.88 6.43
CA GLY A 48 -2.03 -5.96 6.11
C GLY A 48 -0.55 -5.55 6.12
N TYR A 49 -0.21 -4.29 5.89
CA TYR A 49 1.17 -3.80 5.94
C TYR A 49 1.72 -3.84 7.37
N SER A 50 0.88 -3.54 8.38
CA SER A 50 1.24 -3.77 9.78
C SER A 50 1.54 -5.26 10.05
N ASP A 51 0.77 -6.18 9.47
CA ASP A 51 1.05 -7.61 9.57
C ASP A 51 2.34 -8.01 8.83
N LEU A 52 2.61 -7.43 7.65
CA LEU A 52 3.86 -7.65 6.90
C LEU A 52 5.07 -7.19 7.73
N ASN A 53 5.00 -5.99 8.31
CA ASN A 53 6.05 -5.45 9.16
C ASN A 53 6.34 -6.38 10.33
N LYS A 54 5.29 -6.78 11.07
CA LYS A 54 5.44 -7.55 12.30
C LYS A 54 5.79 -9.03 12.08
N TYR A 55 5.21 -9.67 11.06
CA TYR A 55 5.26 -11.12 10.91
C TYR A 55 6.09 -11.61 9.72
N VAL A 56 6.47 -10.72 8.79
CA VAL A 56 7.21 -11.09 7.57
C VAL A 56 8.57 -10.41 7.49
N PHE A 57 8.65 -9.10 7.71
CA PHE A 57 9.88 -8.33 7.53
C PHE A 57 10.76 -8.33 8.78
N ARG A 58 10.14 -8.14 9.96
CA ARG A 58 10.84 -8.09 11.24
C ARG A 58 11.38 -9.46 11.63
N LYS A 59 12.61 -9.48 12.12
CA LYS A 59 13.23 -10.68 12.72
C LYS A 59 13.82 -10.33 14.07
N GLU A 60 13.17 -10.80 15.13
CA GLU A 60 13.62 -10.63 16.52
C GLU A 60 14.54 -11.80 16.94
N GLU A 61 15.74 -11.47 17.42
CA GLU A 61 16.75 -12.37 18.02
C GLU A 61 17.55 -13.33 17.11
N GLY A 62 18.80 -13.59 17.52
CA GLY A 62 19.69 -14.66 17.01
C GLY A 62 20.34 -14.46 15.64
N GLY A 63 19.68 -13.78 14.70
CA GLY A 63 20.16 -13.55 13.33
C GLY A 63 20.34 -12.09 12.93
N ALA A 64 19.68 -11.14 13.61
CA ALA A 64 19.74 -9.71 13.27
C ALA A 64 21.03 -9.01 13.74
N GLN A 65 21.69 -9.48 14.81
CA GLN A 65 22.84 -8.79 15.39
C GLN A 65 24.10 -8.77 14.49
N SER A 66 24.15 -9.61 13.45
CA SER A 66 25.25 -9.63 12.47
C SER A 66 24.85 -9.10 11.09
N ASP A 67 23.56 -8.86 10.84
CA ASP A 67 23.05 -8.36 9.55
C ASP A 67 22.57 -6.92 9.69
N GLN A 68 23.42 -5.97 9.30
CA GLN A 68 23.13 -4.54 9.37
C GLN A 68 21.83 -4.17 8.63
N LEU A 69 21.51 -4.83 7.52
CA LEU A 69 20.27 -4.54 6.79
C LEU A 69 19.04 -4.98 7.56
N GLN A 70 19.13 -6.07 8.34
CA GLN A 70 18.02 -6.51 9.18
C GLN A 70 17.79 -5.55 10.36
N VAL A 71 18.86 -4.95 10.90
CA VAL A 71 18.74 -3.92 11.94
C VAL A 71 17.99 -2.70 11.41
N LEU A 72 18.40 -2.18 10.26
CA LEU A 72 17.71 -1.07 9.58
C LEU A 72 16.26 -1.43 9.28
N LEU A 73 16.03 -2.60 8.69
CA LEU A 73 14.68 -3.09 8.36
C LEU A 73 13.79 -3.17 9.61
N ASN A 74 14.30 -3.73 10.71
CA ASN A 74 13.53 -3.81 11.97
C ASN A 74 13.16 -2.42 12.47
N ALA A 75 14.09 -1.45 12.45
CA ALA A 75 13.81 -0.07 12.87
C ALA A 75 12.64 0.53 12.09
N HIS A 76 12.65 0.43 10.76
CA HIS A 76 11.53 0.87 9.92
C HIS A 76 10.21 0.18 10.28
N THR A 77 10.23 -1.15 10.48
CA THR A 77 8.98 -1.85 10.82
C THR A 77 8.34 -1.38 12.12
N TYR A 78 9.12 -0.88 13.09
CA TYR A 78 8.58 -0.41 14.37
C TYR A 78 7.87 0.95 14.25
N GLU A 79 8.36 1.80 13.37
CA GLU A 79 7.76 3.10 13.08
C GLU A 79 6.41 2.92 12.37
N GLU A 80 6.41 2.13 11.30
CA GLU A 80 5.25 1.92 10.42
C GLU A 80 4.08 1.18 11.08
N ASP A 81 4.31 0.45 12.18
CA ASP A 81 3.33 -0.42 12.85
C ASP A 81 2.04 0.30 13.31
N PHE A 82 2.06 1.63 13.40
CA PHE A 82 0.96 2.42 13.96
C PHE A 82 0.25 3.30 12.93
N HIS A 83 0.74 3.39 11.69
CA HIS A 83 0.17 4.29 10.67
C HIS A 83 -1.26 3.93 10.28
N TRP A 84 -1.68 2.66 10.43
CA TRP A 84 -3.07 2.24 10.19
C TRP A 84 -4.10 3.00 11.04
N GLN A 85 -3.71 3.57 12.17
CA GLN A 85 -4.62 4.38 13.00
C GLN A 85 -5.05 5.66 12.28
N TRP A 86 -4.14 6.30 11.55
CA TRP A 86 -4.45 7.47 10.73
C TRP A 86 -5.41 7.11 9.59
N MET A 87 -5.28 5.90 9.04
CA MET A 87 -6.19 5.41 8.01
C MET A 87 -7.63 5.27 8.55
N LEU A 88 -7.81 4.84 9.80
CA LEU A 88 -9.15 4.80 10.41
C LEU A 88 -9.75 6.20 10.58
N THR A 89 -8.96 7.17 11.04
CA THR A 89 -9.40 8.57 11.10
C THR A 89 -9.79 9.11 9.72
N ASP A 90 -9.13 8.66 8.66
CA ASP A 90 -9.49 9.05 7.30
C ASP A 90 -10.79 8.44 6.82
N LEU A 91 -11.14 7.23 7.24
CA LEU A 91 -12.45 6.65 6.93
C LEU A 91 -13.59 7.49 7.51
N GLU A 92 -13.42 8.03 8.71
CA GLU A 92 -14.38 8.95 9.33
C GLU A 92 -14.48 10.26 8.54
N LYS A 93 -13.33 10.87 8.21
CA LYS A 93 -13.27 12.14 7.46
C LYS A 93 -13.86 12.04 6.06
N LEU A 94 -13.65 10.91 5.38
CA LEU A 94 -14.17 10.63 4.04
C LEU A 94 -15.64 10.17 4.05
N GLU A 95 -16.30 10.14 5.22
CA GLU A 95 -17.66 9.62 5.40
C GLU A 95 -17.81 8.16 4.90
N ALA A 96 -16.72 7.40 4.96
CA ALA A 96 -16.60 6.03 4.48
C ALA A 96 -16.72 4.99 5.61
N ASP A 97 -16.72 5.41 6.87
CA ASP A 97 -16.95 4.56 8.04
C ASP A 97 -18.46 4.42 8.33
N LYS A 98 -19.05 3.31 7.86
CA LYS A 98 -20.49 3.05 7.96
C LYS A 98 -20.77 1.95 8.96
N VAL A 99 -21.77 2.19 9.80
CA VAL A 99 -22.31 1.15 10.68
C VAL A 99 -23.03 0.10 9.84
N MET A 100 -22.51 -1.12 9.84
CA MET A 100 -23.11 -2.27 9.18
C MET A 100 -22.82 -3.57 9.95
N PRO A 101 -23.59 -4.66 9.74
CA PRO A 101 -23.29 -5.95 10.34
C PRO A 101 -21.89 -6.43 9.94
N LEU A 102 -21.20 -7.13 10.84
CA LEU A 102 -19.87 -7.70 10.57
C LEU A 102 -19.81 -8.53 9.27
N SER A 103 -20.87 -9.28 8.99
CA SER A 103 -20.99 -10.07 7.77
C SER A 103 -21.05 -9.21 6.50
N ASP A 104 -21.63 -8.02 6.56
CA ASP A 104 -21.68 -7.10 5.43
C ASP A 104 -20.37 -6.31 5.32
N THR A 105 -19.72 -5.94 6.44
CA THR A 105 -18.35 -5.42 6.44
C THR A 105 -17.40 -6.41 5.75
N ALA A 106 -17.49 -7.70 6.09
CA ALA A 106 -16.67 -8.74 5.46
C ALA A 106 -16.94 -8.84 3.95
N ARG A 107 -18.20 -8.75 3.51
CA ARG A 107 -18.54 -8.72 2.07
C ARG A 107 -17.91 -7.55 1.35
N VAL A 108 -17.86 -6.37 1.97
CA VAL A 108 -17.19 -5.20 1.40
C VAL A 108 -15.67 -5.44 1.34
N LEU A 109 -15.04 -5.77 2.47
CA LEU A 109 -13.59 -5.92 2.55
C LEU A 109 -13.05 -7.07 1.67
N TRP A 110 -13.84 -8.13 1.45
CA TRP A 110 -13.52 -9.24 0.55
C TRP A 110 -14.13 -9.13 -0.86
N GLY A 111 -14.86 -8.05 -1.14
CA GLY A 111 -15.48 -7.82 -2.45
C GLY A 111 -14.47 -7.49 -3.56
N ALA A 112 -14.98 -7.40 -4.79
CA ALA A 112 -14.18 -7.20 -5.98
C ALA A 112 -13.45 -5.85 -6.00
N ASP A 113 -14.09 -4.78 -5.53
CA ASP A 113 -13.51 -3.43 -5.53
C ASP A 113 -12.29 -3.30 -4.60
N PHE A 114 -12.18 -4.18 -3.59
CA PHE A 114 -11.10 -4.18 -2.59
C PHE A 114 -10.02 -5.24 -2.92
N LYS A 115 -10.22 -6.03 -3.99
CA LYS A 115 -9.38 -7.21 -4.29
C LYS A 115 -7.92 -6.86 -4.56
N HIS A 116 -7.68 -5.70 -5.18
CA HIS A 116 -6.34 -5.28 -5.57
C HIS A 116 -5.45 -5.03 -4.34
N SER A 117 -6.00 -4.44 -3.28
CA SER A 117 -5.28 -4.20 -2.03
C SER A 117 -5.00 -5.50 -1.26
N ARG A 118 -5.96 -6.43 -1.23
CA ARG A 118 -5.73 -7.77 -0.65
C ARG A 118 -4.64 -8.52 -1.41
N ARG A 119 -4.73 -8.53 -2.74
CA ARG A 119 -3.78 -9.20 -3.62
C ARG A 119 -2.38 -8.62 -3.47
N LEU A 120 -2.24 -7.30 -3.42
CA LEU A 120 -0.96 -6.62 -3.20
C LEU A 120 -0.28 -7.14 -1.92
N CYS A 121 -0.99 -7.14 -0.79
CA CYS A 121 -0.45 -7.63 0.48
C CYS A 121 0.01 -9.10 0.40
N LEU A 122 -0.80 -9.97 -0.21
CA LEU A 122 -0.47 -11.39 -0.37
C LEU A 122 0.74 -11.61 -1.28
N GLU A 123 0.86 -10.85 -2.37
CA GLU A 123 1.99 -10.95 -3.28
C GLU A 123 3.29 -10.44 -2.64
N LEU A 124 3.23 -9.35 -1.87
CA LEU A 124 4.39 -8.87 -1.10
C LEU A 124 4.83 -9.89 -0.05
N ALA A 125 3.89 -10.48 0.70
CA ALA A 125 4.19 -11.56 1.64
C ALA A 125 4.89 -12.75 0.96
N ALA A 126 4.35 -13.19 -0.19
CA ALA A 126 4.90 -14.30 -0.95
C ALA A 126 6.31 -14.03 -1.48
N LEU A 127 6.58 -12.79 -1.93
CA LEU A 127 7.91 -12.38 -2.37
C LEU A 127 8.91 -12.34 -1.22
N ALA A 128 8.49 -11.94 -0.02
CA ALA A 128 9.38 -11.77 1.12
C ALA A 128 9.65 -13.08 1.89
N ALA A 129 8.68 -14.01 1.93
CA ALA A 129 8.70 -15.19 2.81
C ALA A 129 9.98 -16.04 2.76
N ALA A 130 10.63 -16.12 1.60
CA ALA A 130 11.89 -16.87 1.41
C ALA A 130 13.04 -16.00 0.87
N ALA A 131 12.86 -14.69 0.82
CA ALA A 131 13.87 -13.79 0.28
C ALA A 131 15.01 -13.53 1.28
N PRO A 132 16.25 -13.38 0.80
CA PRO A 132 17.36 -12.93 1.64
C PRO A 132 17.14 -11.49 2.10
N THR A 133 17.72 -11.10 3.24
CA THR A 133 17.52 -9.78 3.86
C THR A 133 17.76 -8.63 2.88
N TYR A 134 18.79 -8.70 2.05
CA TYR A 134 19.08 -7.63 1.09
C TYR A 134 17.98 -7.43 0.04
N ALA A 135 17.24 -8.48 -0.31
CA ALA A 135 16.13 -8.39 -1.24
C ALA A 135 14.87 -7.88 -0.53
N VAL A 136 14.61 -8.31 0.71
CA VAL A 136 13.52 -7.75 1.55
C VAL A 136 13.75 -6.27 1.83
N PHE A 137 14.99 -5.88 2.14
CA PHE A 137 15.37 -4.47 2.28
C PHE A 137 15.06 -3.69 1.00
N ALA A 138 15.51 -4.17 -0.17
CA ALA A 138 15.18 -3.53 -1.44
C ALA A 138 13.67 -3.46 -1.73
N MET A 139 12.88 -4.45 -1.27
CA MET A 139 11.43 -4.42 -1.35
C MET A 139 10.84 -3.30 -0.50
N VAL A 140 11.19 -3.23 0.79
CA VAL A 140 10.65 -2.19 1.70
C VAL A 140 11.03 -0.81 1.21
N GLU A 141 12.28 -0.58 0.82
CA GLU A 141 12.71 0.70 0.25
C GLU A 141 11.95 1.08 -1.04
N SER A 142 11.55 0.07 -1.84
CA SER A 142 10.70 0.32 -3.01
C SER A 142 9.27 0.68 -2.62
N ILE A 143 8.74 0.08 -1.54
CA ILE A 143 7.44 0.42 -0.98
C ILE A 143 7.47 1.86 -0.44
N GLU A 144 8.50 2.24 0.29
CA GLU A 144 8.68 3.60 0.81
C GLU A 144 8.82 4.63 -0.32
N ALA A 145 9.56 4.30 -1.37
CA ALA A 145 9.65 5.16 -2.55
C ALA A 145 8.27 5.37 -3.22
N VAL A 146 7.41 4.35 -3.22
CA VAL A 146 6.03 4.46 -3.69
C VAL A 146 5.17 5.27 -2.71
N SER A 147 5.28 5.02 -1.40
CA SER A 147 4.50 5.67 -0.34
C SER A 147 4.70 7.18 -0.36
N ILE A 148 5.95 7.65 -0.30
CA ILE A 148 6.30 9.07 -0.34
C ILE A 148 5.80 9.75 -1.61
N THR A 149 5.81 9.02 -2.74
CA THR A 149 5.30 9.54 -4.01
C THR A 149 3.79 9.76 -3.97
N ILE A 150 3.04 8.84 -3.37
CA ILE A 150 1.59 8.97 -3.18
C ILE A 150 1.28 10.10 -2.21
N PHE A 151 1.89 10.10 -1.03
CA PHE A 151 1.56 11.07 0.02
C PHE A 151 1.92 12.50 -0.36
N ARG A 152 3.01 12.70 -1.11
CA ARG A 152 3.32 14.01 -1.68
C ARG A 152 2.22 14.53 -2.61
N HIS A 153 1.55 13.66 -3.37
CA HIS A 153 0.42 14.05 -4.22
C HIS A 153 -0.89 14.22 -3.44
N CYS A 154 -1.00 13.62 -2.26
CA CYS A 154 -2.13 13.84 -1.35
C CYS A 154 -1.95 15.10 -0.48
N GLN A 155 -0.72 15.60 -0.35
CA GLN A 155 -0.39 16.78 0.45
C GLN A 155 -1.25 17.98 0.04
N GLY A 156 -1.94 18.59 1.01
CA GLY A 156 -2.75 19.79 0.82
C GLY A 156 -4.12 19.52 0.19
N ILE A 157 -4.53 18.26 0.01
CA ILE A 157 -5.90 17.95 -0.43
C ILE A 157 -6.86 18.19 0.74
N THR A 158 -7.53 19.35 0.71
CA THR A 158 -8.51 19.74 1.73
C THR A 158 -9.93 19.37 1.31
N LEU A 159 -10.63 18.64 2.18
CA LEU A 159 -12.05 18.29 2.02
C LEU A 159 -12.94 19.54 2.08
N ARG A 160 -14.21 19.42 1.68
CA ARG A 160 -15.18 20.53 1.63
C ARG A 160 -15.35 21.27 2.96
N ASP A 161 -15.15 20.60 4.07
CA ASP A 161 -15.27 21.16 5.42
C ASP A 161 -13.98 21.83 5.92
N GLY A 162 -12.95 21.91 5.08
CA GLY A 162 -11.67 22.53 5.41
C GLY A 162 -10.67 21.61 6.12
N ARG A 163 -11.03 20.34 6.37
CA ARG A 163 -10.12 19.37 6.99
C ARG A 163 -9.26 18.67 5.96
N GLU A 164 -8.08 18.24 6.38
CA GLU A 164 -7.22 17.33 5.62
C GLU A 164 -7.23 15.94 6.28
N CYS A 165 -7.06 14.91 5.46
CA CYS A 165 -6.79 13.55 5.90
C CYS A 165 -5.46 13.45 6.66
N GLU A 166 -5.34 12.49 7.57
CA GLU A 166 -4.12 12.18 8.31
C GLU A 166 -3.21 11.27 7.50
N PHE A 167 -3.74 10.13 7.04
CA PHE A 167 -2.97 9.13 6.29
C PHE A 167 -2.77 9.57 4.84
N PHE A 168 -3.83 10.07 4.19
CA PHE A 168 -3.76 10.65 2.84
C PHE A 168 -3.63 12.18 2.89
N GLY A 169 -2.65 12.68 3.64
CA GLY A 169 -2.43 14.12 3.73
C GLY A 169 -1.04 14.50 4.18
N THR A 170 -0.89 15.79 4.49
CA THR A 170 0.38 16.42 4.86
C THR A 170 1.03 15.75 6.07
N LYS A 171 0.24 15.27 7.04
CA LYS A 171 0.76 14.62 8.26
C LYS A 171 1.62 13.40 7.92
N HIS A 172 1.10 12.47 7.12
CA HIS A 172 1.85 11.28 6.73
C HIS A 172 3.05 11.63 5.84
N TYR A 173 2.87 12.52 4.85
CA TYR A 173 3.98 12.97 4.01
C TYR A 173 5.16 13.52 4.81
N LEU A 174 4.90 14.30 5.86
CA LEU A 174 5.97 14.86 6.69
C LEU A 174 6.69 13.81 7.54
N ALA A 175 5.98 12.80 8.04
CA ALA A 175 6.60 11.67 8.74
C ALA A 175 7.54 10.90 7.79
N GLU A 176 7.04 10.55 6.61
CA GLU A 176 7.80 9.80 5.59
C GLU A 176 9.01 10.60 5.07
N ALA A 177 8.83 11.91 4.86
CA ALA A 177 9.90 12.79 4.37
C ALA A 177 11.05 12.95 5.38
N SER A 178 10.83 12.73 6.68
CA SER A 178 11.92 12.73 7.67
C SER A 178 12.78 11.47 7.65
N HIS A 179 12.31 10.36 7.03
CA HIS A 179 12.95 9.04 7.15
C HIS A 179 13.44 8.42 5.83
N GLY A 180 13.28 9.10 4.69
CA GLY A 180 13.68 8.53 3.39
C GLY A 180 15.15 8.11 3.32
N ILE A 181 15.50 7.13 2.48
CA ILE A 181 16.84 6.51 2.37
C ILE A 181 18.02 7.45 2.04
N LYS A 182 17.75 8.71 1.70
CA LYS A 182 18.76 9.77 1.55
C LYS A 182 18.76 10.75 2.71
N SER A 183 18.09 10.40 3.81
CA SER A 183 18.17 11.15 5.06
C SER A 183 19.60 11.06 5.56
N PRO A 184 20.08 12.10 6.26
CA PRO A 184 21.42 12.10 6.84
C PRO A 184 21.70 10.87 7.72
N GLU A 185 20.67 10.34 8.37
CA GLU A 185 20.74 9.19 9.27
C GLU A 185 21.13 7.89 8.54
N VAL A 186 20.61 7.66 7.33
CA VAL A 186 20.97 6.50 6.51
C VAL A 186 22.29 6.74 5.75
N GLU A 187 22.63 7.98 5.42
CA GLU A 187 23.94 8.32 4.83
C GLU A 187 25.11 8.14 5.82
N GLU A 188 24.86 8.28 7.13
CA GLU A 188 25.83 7.99 8.18
C GLU A 188 26.10 6.48 8.33
N GLU A 189 25.13 5.62 7.99
CA GLU A 189 25.29 4.18 7.96
C GLU A 189 25.81 3.66 6.62
N ARG A 190 27.04 3.13 6.58
CA ARG A 190 27.60 2.52 5.37
C ARG A 190 26.84 1.25 5.00
N LEU A 191 25.88 1.34 4.07
CA LEU A 191 25.16 0.19 3.55
C LEU A 191 26.13 -0.87 2.97
N PRO A 192 25.88 -2.18 3.20
CA PRO A 192 26.79 -3.23 2.74
C PRO A 192 26.87 -3.33 1.21
N SER A 193 28.03 -3.75 0.72
CA SER A 193 28.21 -4.05 -0.70
C SER A 193 27.50 -5.34 -1.09
N LEU A 194 26.91 -5.34 -2.29
CA LEU A 194 26.31 -6.55 -2.88
C LEU A 194 27.17 -7.04 -4.04
N ASP A 195 27.33 -8.35 -4.16
CA ASP A 195 27.91 -8.98 -5.34
C ASP A 195 26.99 -8.84 -6.57
N ALA A 196 27.43 -9.37 -7.71
CA ALA A 196 26.65 -9.27 -8.96
C ALA A 196 25.33 -10.04 -8.92
N THR A 197 25.31 -11.22 -8.31
CA THR A 197 24.12 -12.08 -8.20
C THR A 197 23.09 -11.44 -7.27
N GLN A 198 23.52 -11.06 -6.06
CA GLN A 198 22.69 -10.39 -5.05
C GLN A 198 22.09 -9.09 -5.60
N ARG A 199 22.90 -8.28 -6.29
CA ARG A 199 22.42 -7.05 -6.93
C ARG A 199 21.37 -7.32 -8.00
N THR A 200 21.57 -8.34 -8.83
CA THR A 200 20.60 -8.70 -9.88
C THR A 200 19.29 -9.19 -9.26
N GLU A 201 19.37 -9.97 -8.18
CA GLU A 201 18.19 -10.42 -7.44
C GLU A 201 17.42 -9.27 -6.78
N ALA A 202 18.13 -8.35 -6.12
CA ALA A 202 17.54 -7.16 -5.53
C ALA A 202 16.87 -6.27 -6.60
N ILE A 203 17.49 -6.08 -7.77
CA ILE A 203 16.89 -5.33 -8.89
C ILE A 203 15.60 -6.00 -9.37
N ARG A 204 15.57 -7.33 -9.50
CA ARG A 204 14.33 -8.05 -9.86
C ARG A 204 13.23 -7.87 -8.80
N MET A 205 13.60 -7.82 -7.52
CA MET A 205 12.67 -7.53 -6.45
C MET A 205 12.06 -6.13 -6.60
N VAL A 206 12.90 -5.12 -6.82
CA VAL A 206 12.49 -3.73 -7.08
C VAL A 206 11.52 -3.66 -8.26
N ASP A 207 11.89 -4.26 -9.40
CA ASP A 207 11.03 -4.29 -10.59
C ASP A 207 9.66 -4.92 -10.30
N ARG A 208 9.65 -6.01 -9.52
CA ARG A 208 8.40 -6.70 -9.17
C ARG A 208 7.53 -5.83 -8.27
N VAL A 209 8.09 -5.17 -7.26
CA VAL A 209 7.36 -4.27 -6.38
C VAL A 209 6.74 -3.12 -7.17
N PHE A 210 7.52 -2.42 -8.00
CA PHE A 210 6.98 -1.33 -8.82
C PHE A 210 5.90 -1.81 -9.78
N SER A 211 6.02 -2.99 -10.38
CA SER A 211 4.96 -3.58 -11.21
C SER A 211 3.68 -3.84 -10.42
N LEU A 212 3.77 -4.30 -9.16
CA LEU A 212 2.60 -4.52 -8.32
C LEU A 212 1.90 -3.20 -7.97
N PHE A 213 2.67 -2.16 -7.65
CA PHE A 213 2.11 -0.84 -7.35
C PHE A 213 1.58 -0.11 -8.60
N ASP A 214 2.13 -0.35 -9.78
CA ASP A 214 1.59 0.14 -11.06
C ASP A 214 0.18 -0.43 -11.28
N ASP A 215 0.03 -1.76 -11.20
CA ASP A 215 -1.26 -2.45 -11.32
C ASP A 215 -2.27 -1.99 -10.25
N TRP A 216 -1.79 -1.81 -9.02
CA TRP A 216 -2.61 -1.36 -7.90
C TRP A 216 -3.09 0.08 -8.10
N SER A 217 -2.20 1.02 -8.41
CA SER A 217 -2.55 2.42 -8.67
C SER A 217 -3.46 2.59 -9.88
N ALA A 218 -3.28 1.78 -10.93
CA ALA A 218 -4.19 1.75 -12.06
C ALA A 218 -5.61 1.29 -11.65
N ALA A 219 -5.70 0.32 -10.72
CA ALA A 219 -6.97 -0.11 -10.17
C ALA A 219 -7.62 0.96 -9.28
N LEU A 220 -6.84 1.63 -8.43
CA LEU A 220 -7.34 2.74 -7.60
C LEU A 220 -7.87 3.90 -8.44
N LEU A 221 -7.16 4.25 -9.52
CA LEU A 221 -7.60 5.25 -10.48
C LEU A 221 -8.97 4.88 -11.08
N ARG A 222 -9.10 3.67 -11.63
CA ARG A 222 -10.38 3.20 -12.21
C ARG A 222 -11.50 3.25 -11.18
N LEU A 223 -11.26 2.70 -9.99
CA LEU A 223 -12.23 2.68 -8.91
C LEU A 223 -12.73 4.08 -8.54
N ALA A 224 -11.79 5.03 -8.36
CA ALA A 224 -12.10 6.40 -7.98
C ALA A 224 -12.81 7.17 -9.10
N LEU A 225 -12.51 6.91 -10.37
CA LEU A 225 -13.20 7.59 -11.48
C LEU A 225 -14.64 7.05 -11.66
N GLU A 226 -14.82 5.74 -11.58
CA GLU A 226 -16.11 5.06 -11.77
C GLU A 226 -17.08 5.24 -10.59
N ASN A 227 -16.56 5.48 -9.38
CA ASN A 227 -17.36 5.54 -8.16
C ASN A 227 -17.08 6.86 -7.40
N GLY A 228 -18.12 7.49 -6.86
CA GLY A 228 -17.98 8.74 -6.08
C GLY A 228 -18.74 8.75 -4.76
N ASP A 229 -19.56 7.74 -4.51
CA ASP A 229 -20.35 7.59 -3.28
C ASP A 229 -19.99 6.24 -2.65
N HIS A 230 -19.43 6.30 -1.45
CA HIS A 230 -19.01 5.11 -0.70
C HIS A 230 -20.20 4.24 -0.29
N ASN A 231 -21.33 4.83 0.09
CA ASN A 231 -22.51 4.10 0.57
C ASN A 231 -23.09 3.27 -0.55
N ARG A 232 -23.34 3.91 -1.69
CA ARG A 232 -23.89 3.23 -2.86
C ARG A 232 -22.96 2.10 -3.33
N ARG A 233 -21.65 2.30 -3.24
CA ARG A 233 -20.66 1.25 -3.53
C ARG A 233 -20.78 0.08 -2.57
N TYR A 234 -20.83 0.33 -1.26
CA TYR A 234 -20.94 -0.74 -0.26
C TYR A 234 -22.24 -1.52 -0.40
N GLU A 235 -23.37 -0.83 -0.58
CA GLU A 235 -24.68 -1.46 -0.82
C GLU A 235 -24.64 -2.36 -2.05
N ARG A 236 -24.07 -1.88 -3.16
CA ARG A 236 -23.87 -2.68 -4.37
C ARG A 236 -23.06 -3.94 -4.08
N MET A 237 -21.88 -3.81 -3.46
CA MET A 237 -20.99 -4.95 -3.16
C MET A 237 -21.64 -5.97 -2.24
N ILE A 238 -22.40 -5.51 -1.24
CA ILE A 238 -23.14 -6.37 -0.32
C ILE A 238 -24.20 -7.16 -1.11
N GLN A 239 -24.94 -6.50 -2.00
CA GLN A 239 -25.97 -7.12 -2.80
C GLN A 239 -25.38 -8.13 -3.80
N GLU A 240 -24.36 -7.74 -4.56
CA GLU A 240 -23.64 -8.63 -5.49
C GLU A 240 -23.12 -9.89 -4.78
N SER A 241 -22.56 -9.74 -3.56
CA SER A 241 -22.10 -10.89 -2.79
C SER A 241 -23.24 -11.81 -2.32
N LYS A 242 -24.42 -11.26 -2.01
CA LYS A 242 -25.61 -12.06 -1.65
C LYS A 242 -26.19 -12.79 -2.86
N ASP A 243 -26.13 -12.18 -4.04
CA ASP A 243 -26.64 -12.75 -5.29
C ASP A 243 -25.76 -13.88 -5.83
N LEU A 244 -24.46 -13.90 -5.50
CA LEU A 244 -23.55 -14.98 -5.86
C LEU A 244 -23.83 -16.32 -5.12
N LEU A 245 -24.47 -16.28 -3.95
CA LEU A 245 -24.71 -17.48 -3.14
C LEU A 245 -25.56 -18.54 -3.87
N PRO A 246 -26.74 -18.21 -4.43
CA PRO A 246 -27.54 -19.16 -5.21
C PRO A 246 -26.81 -19.73 -6.44
N GLU A 247 -26.02 -18.91 -7.14
CA GLU A 247 -25.30 -19.32 -8.35
C GLU A 247 -24.15 -20.28 -8.01
N ALA A 248 -23.38 -19.97 -6.96
CA ALA A 248 -22.28 -20.80 -6.50
C ALA A 248 -22.76 -22.15 -5.94
N GLU A 249 -23.88 -22.16 -5.21
CA GLU A 249 -24.49 -23.41 -4.72
C GLU A 249 -24.98 -24.29 -5.86
N THR A 250 -25.59 -23.68 -6.90
CA THR A 250 -26.04 -24.39 -8.09
C THR A 250 -24.87 -24.98 -8.89
N ALA A 251 -23.80 -24.20 -9.10
CA ALA A 251 -22.60 -24.64 -9.79
C ALA A 251 -21.85 -25.75 -9.02
N ALA A 252 -21.77 -25.63 -7.69
CA ALA A 252 -21.17 -26.65 -6.84
C ALA A 252 -21.98 -27.96 -6.88
N ALA A 253 -23.31 -27.89 -6.79
CA ALA A 253 -24.17 -29.06 -6.89
C ALA A 253 -24.02 -29.78 -8.25
N ALA A 254 -23.87 -29.02 -9.33
CA ALA A 254 -23.63 -29.58 -10.67
C ALA A 254 -22.24 -30.23 -10.83
N ALA A 255 -21.24 -29.84 -10.05
CA ALA A 255 -19.90 -30.42 -10.11
C ALA A 255 -19.77 -31.80 -9.43
N PHE A 256 -20.78 -32.21 -8.65
CA PHE A 256 -20.84 -33.51 -7.97
C PHE A 256 -21.81 -34.51 -8.64
N HIS A 257 -22.33 -34.18 -9.83
CA HIS A 257 -23.21 -35.02 -10.65
C HIS A 257 -22.59 -35.29 -12.02
#